data_AF-A0A848DCW9-F1
#
_entry.id   AF-A0A848DCW9-F1
#
_cell.length_a   1.000
_cell.length_b   1.000
_cell.length_c   1.000
_cell.angle_alpha   90.00
_cell.angle_beta   90.00
_cell.angle_gamma   90.00
#
_symmetry.space_group_name_H-M   'P 1'
#
loop_
_entity.id
_entity.type
_entity.pdbx_description
1 polymer ?
#
loop_
_entity_poly.entity_id
_entity_poly.type
_entity_poly.pdbx_seq_one_letter_code
_entity_poly.pdbx_strand_id
1 'polypeptide(L)'
;MGVLVDYRCRDCGVRTEHWVARPVPDEAACGRCGSPARRQFGGALLTGAPEPKLVEPQMSGTGACGHAPGVPGTCTLTPTAARMLTARARGDNRALEREIAYQEKAIKAGTLDPNASVVTTYAGGPLAPTPAPAAPAAAPPAASS
;
A
#
# COMPACT_ATOMS: atom_id res chain seq x y z
N MET A 1 14.54 -11.53 15.43
CA MET A 1 13.75 -10.34 15.00
C MET A 1 12.50 -10.28 15.84
N GLY A 2 12.32 -9.22 16.63
CA GLY A 2 11.13 -9.01 17.47
C GLY A 2 10.16 -8.04 16.81
N VAL A 3 8.88 -8.15 17.17
CA VAL A 3 7.83 -7.20 16.81
C VAL A 3 7.23 -6.65 18.10
N LEU A 4 6.90 -5.35 18.10
CA LEU A 4 6.22 -4.71 19.23
C LEU A 4 4.71 -4.96 19.12
N VAL A 5 4.11 -5.46 20.19
CA VAL A 5 2.71 -5.89 20.20
C VAL A 5 2.00 -5.38 21.45
N ASP A 6 0.79 -4.86 21.24
CA ASP A 6 -0.11 -4.39 22.28
C ASP A 6 -0.92 -5.55 22.89
N TYR A 7 -0.95 -5.61 24.22
CA TYR A 7 -1.82 -6.50 24.98
C TYR A 7 -2.73 -5.70 25.90
N ARG A 8 -4.00 -6.13 26.03
CA ARG A 8 -4.95 -5.55 26.98
C ARG A 8 -5.40 -6.60 27.98
N CYS A 9 -5.18 -6.31 29.26
CA CYS A 9 -5.67 -7.14 30.35
C CYS A 9 -7.19 -7.09 30.42
N ARG A 10 -7.84 -8.25 30.57
CA ARG A 10 -9.29 -8.34 30.74
C ARG A 10 -9.75 -7.90 32.13
N ASP A 11 -8.92 -8.11 33.14
CA ASP A 11 -9.30 -7.88 34.54
C ASP A 11 -9.05 -6.43 34.96
N CYS A 12 -7.82 -5.94 34.81
CA CYS A 12 -7.47 -4.57 35.22
C CYS A 12 -7.59 -3.54 34.09
N GLY A 13 -7.90 -3.97 32.86
CA GLY A 13 -8.06 -3.09 31.69
C GLY A 13 -6.78 -2.45 31.16
N VAL A 14 -5.64 -2.62 31.85
CA VAL A 14 -4.36 -2.01 31.49
C VAL A 14 -3.86 -2.54 30.15
N ARG A 15 -3.20 -1.64 29.43
CA ARG A 15 -2.54 -1.92 28.16
C ARG A 15 -1.03 -1.96 28.38
N THR A 16 -0.38 -2.97 27.83
CA THR A 16 1.07 -3.11 27.88
C THR A 16 1.62 -3.47 26.51
N GLU A 17 2.77 -2.91 26.20
CA GLU A 17 3.51 -3.19 24.98
C GLU A 17 4.61 -4.22 25.27
N HIS A 18 4.72 -5.24 24.43
CA HIS A 18 5.75 -6.27 24.56
C HIS A 18 6.48 -6.49 23.23
N TRP A 19 7.81 -6.48 23.29
CA TRP A 19 8.65 -6.98 22.22
C TRP A 19 8.63 -8.50 22.22
N VAL A 20 8.08 -9.11 21.18
CA VAL A 20 7.90 -10.57 21.08
C VAL A 20 8.48 -11.12 19.78
N ALA A 21 9.04 -12.32 19.85
CA ALA A 21 9.50 -13.03 18.66
C ALA A 21 8.31 -13.58 17.85
N ARG A 22 8.53 -13.89 16.56
CA ARG A 22 7.55 -14.64 15.76
C ARG A 22 7.71 -16.14 16.05
N PRO A 23 6.62 -16.92 16.20
CA PRO A 23 5.22 -16.50 16.05
C PRO A 23 4.71 -15.69 17.26
N VAL A 24 3.96 -14.63 16.96
CA VAL A 24 3.46 -13.71 17.99
C VAL A 24 2.35 -14.40 18.81
N PRO A 25 2.48 -14.49 20.14
CA PRO A 25 1.47 -15.13 20.97
C PRO A 25 0.16 -14.31 21.01
N ASP A 26 -0.97 -14.98 21.24
CA ASP A 26 -2.27 -14.33 21.38
C ASP A 26 -2.50 -13.76 22.79
N GLU A 27 -1.76 -14.27 23.78
CA GLU A 27 -1.87 -13.86 25.18
C GLU A 27 -0.49 -13.63 25.81
N ALA A 28 -0.41 -12.68 26.72
CA ALA A 28 0.76 -12.39 27.54
C ALA A 28 0.34 -12.10 29.00
N ALA A 29 1.24 -12.26 29.96
CA ALA A 29 0.96 -11.91 31.35
C ALA A 29 0.88 -10.39 31.52
N CYS A 30 -0.15 -9.88 32.19
CA CYS A 30 -0.27 -8.46 32.49
C CYS A 30 0.80 -8.04 33.51
N GLY A 31 1.62 -7.05 33.15
CA GLY A 31 2.65 -6.51 34.05
C GLY A 31 2.13 -5.81 35.32
N ARG A 32 0.82 -5.58 35.45
CA ARG A 32 0.20 -4.95 36.63
C ARG A 32 -0.44 -5.95 37.59
N CYS A 33 -1.27 -6.87 37.10
CA CYS A 33 -2.05 -7.78 37.94
C CYS A 33 -1.74 -9.27 37.70
N GLY A 34 -0.85 -9.61 36.76
CA GLY A 34 -0.47 -11.00 36.45
C GLY A 34 -1.49 -11.76 35.60
N SER A 35 -2.74 -11.30 35.50
CA SER A 35 -3.79 -11.91 34.69
C SER A 35 -3.48 -11.98 33.19
N PRO A 36 -4.09 -12.91 32.43
CA PRO A 36 -3.89 -12.99 30.98
C PRO A 36 -4.40 -11.72 30.28
N ALA A 37 -3.52 -11.13 29.47
CA ALA A 37 -3.80 -10.01 28.60
C ALA A 37 -3.85 -10.50 27.15
N ARG A 38 -4.87 -10.07 26.40
CA ARG A 38 -5.05 -10.47 25.00
C ARG A 38 -4.42 -9.49 24.05
N ARG A 39 -3.80 -10.02 23.01
CA ARG A 39 -3.30 -9.25 21.88
C ARG A 39 -4.42 -8.40 21.28
N GLN A 40 -4.14 -7.12 21.10
CA GLN A 40 -5.05 -6.17 20.47
C GLN A 40 -4.49 -5.78 19.12
N PHE A 41 -5.37 -5.72 18.12
CA PHE A 41 -5.08 -5.18 16.80
C PHE A 41 -5.85 -3.87 16.67
N GLY A 42 -5.18 -2.73 16.81
CA GLY A 42 -5.83 -1.43 16.70
C GLY A 42 -4.81 -0.29 16.74
N GLY A 43 -5.24 0.91 16.32
CA GLY A 43 -4.40 2.11 16.21
C GLY A 43 -4.01 2.74 17.55
N ALA A 44 -3.98 2.01 18.64
CA ALA A 44 -3.66 2.61 19.94
C ALA A 44 -2.19 2.96 20.11
N LEU A 45 -1.30 2.24 19.43
CA LEU A 45 0.07 2.68 19.19
C LEU A 45 0.12 4.06 18.48
N LEU A 46 -0.98 4.49 17.84
CA LEU A 46 -1.12 5.81 17.22
C LEU A 46 -1.74 6.85 18.18
N THR A 47 -2.40 6.44 19.27
CA THR A 47 -3.10 7.37 20.18
C THR A 47 -2.17 8.13 21.14
N GLY A 48 -0.95 7.64 21.33
CA GLY A 48 0.11 8.35 22.06
C GLY A 48 1.06 9.15 21.17
N ALA A 49 0.91 9.04 19.84
CA ALA A 49 1.70 9.85 18.94
C ALA A 49 1.21 11.30 19.02
N PRO A 50 2.10 12.29 19.19
CA PRO A 50 1.69 13.68 19.04
C PRO A 50 1.03 13.84 17.69
N GLU A 51 -0.07 14.60 17.64
CA GLU A 51 -0.75 14.94 16.39
C GLU A 51 0.32 15.40 15.41
N PRO A 52 0.46 14.73 14.24
CA PRO A 52 1.51 15.08 13.32
C PRO A 52 1.28 16.54 12.95
N LYS A 53 2.20 17.41 13.37
CA LYS A 53 2.23 18.77 12.86
C LYS A 53 2.19 18.62 11.36
N LEU A 54 1.18 19.22 10.72
CA LEU A 54 1.14 19.43 9.28
C LEU A 54 2.34 20.30 8.92
N VAL A 55 3.51 19.69 8.88
CA VAL A 55 4.64 20.21 8.17
C VAL A 55 4.27 19.91 6.73
N GLU A 56 3.83 20.93 5.99
CA GLU A 56 3.83 20.84 4.55
C GLU A 56 5.19 20.26 4.17
N PRO A 57 5.23 19.08 3.54
CA PRO A 57 6.50 18.47 3.21
C PRO A 57 7.22 19.48 2.31
N GLN A 58 8.29 20.06 2.83
CA GLN A 58 9.25 20.83 2.06
C GLN A 58 9.93 19.82 1.14
N MET A 59 9.24 19.42 0.07
CA MET A 59 9.78 18.64 -1.03
C MET A 59 10.67 19.57 -1.86
N SER A 60 11.75 20.04 -1.23
CA SER A 60 12.87 20.69 -1.87
C SER A 60 13.75 19.60 -2.47
N GLY A 61 13.21 18.92 -3.47
CA GLY A 61 13.90 17.87 -4.18
C GLY A 61 13.06 17.46 -5.37
N THR A 62 13.66 17.48 -6.55
CA THR A 62 13.21 16.70 -7.70
C THR A 62 13.22 15.23 -7.27
N GLY A 63 12.15 14.76 -6.63
CA GLY A 63 11.98 13.34 -6.34
C GLY A 63 12.18 12.58 -7.64
N ALA A 64 12.85 11.42 -7.58
CA ALA A 64 13.28 10.61 -8.73
C ALA A 64 12.18 10.33 -9.79
N CYS A 65 10.93 10.57 -9.42
CA CYS A 65 9.74 10.51 -10.25
C CYS A 65 9.37 11.94 -10.68
N GLY A 66 10.16 12.53 -11.57
CA GLY A 66 10.16 13.96 -11.91
C GLY A 66 8.90 14.49 -12.65
N HIS A 67 7.75 13.86 -12.51
CA HIS A 67 6.53 14.21 -13.27
C HIS A 67 5.46 14.89 -12.42
N ALA A 68 5.51 14.76 -11.09
CA ALA A 68 4.51 15.34 -10.20
C ALA A 68 4.99 15.47 -8.74
N PRO A 69 5.69 16.56 -8.39
CA PRO A 69 6.07 16.80 -6.99
C PRO A 69 4.82 16.99 -6.11
N GLY A 70 4.83 16.37 -4.93
CA GLY A 70 3.78 16.48 -3.91
C GLY A 70 2.58 15.53 -4.08
N VAL A 71 2.55 14.65 -5.08
CA VAL A 71 1.48 13.65 -5.25
C VAL A 71 2.05 12.24 -5.09
N PRO A 72 1.64 11.48 -4.05
CA PRO A 72 2.18 10.14 -3.81
C PRO A 72 1.74 9.16 -4.90
N GLY A 73 2.55 8.13 -5.15
CA GLY A 73 2.22 7.04 -6.07
C GLY A 73 2.46 7.31 -7.56
N THR A 74 3.10 8.41 -7.93
CA THR A 74 3.33 8.80 -9.33
C THR A 74 4.54 8.09 -9.97
N CYS A 75 5.39 7.46 -9.16
CA CYS A 75 6.63 6.79 -9.59
C CYS A 75 6.45 5.57 -10.49
N THR A 76 5.35 4.85 -10.33
CA THR A 76 5.06 3.62 -11.09
C THR A 76 4.01 3.86 -12.17
N LEU A 77 3.60 5.11 -12.38
CA LEU A 77 2.60 5.44 -13.38
C LEU A 77 3.26 5.80 -14.70
N THR A 78 2.55 5.53 -15.80
CA THR A 78 2.88 6.16 -17.07
C THR A 78 2.75 7.68 -16.94
N PRO A 79 3.47 8.47 -17.74
CA PRO A 79 3.37 9.93 -17.68
C PRO A 79 1.94 10.46 -17.84
N THR A 80 1.12 9.83 -18.69
CA THR A 80 -0.29 10.18 -18.89
C THR A 80 -1.13 9.92 -17.63
N ALA A 81 -0.95 8.76 -16.99
CA ALA A 81 -1.63 8.44 -15.74
C ALA A 81 -1.16 9.32 -14.57
N ALA A 82 0.13 9.65 -14.51
CA ALA A 82 0.68 10.56 -13.49
C ALA A 82 0.08 11.97 -13.60
N ARG A 83 -0.09 12.51 -14.82
CA ARG A 83 -0.73 13.82 -15.04
C ARG A 83 -2.20 13.82 -14.63
N MET A 84 -2.95 12.77 -14.98
CA MET A 84 -4.34 12.60 -14.52
C MET A 84 -4.47 12.51 -13.00
N LEU A 85 -3.63 11.70 -12.34
CA LEU A 85 -3.62 11.59 -10.88
C LEU A 85 -3.31 12.93 -10.21
N THR A 86 -2.35 13.67 -10.78
CA THR A 86 -1.96 15.00 -10.27
C THR A 86 -3.10 16.01 -10.39
N ALA A 87 -3.77 16.05 -11.54
CA ALA A 87 -4.93 16.92 -11.75
C ALA A 87 -6.07 16.59 -10.78
N ARG A 88 -6.37 15.30 -10.58
CA ARG A 88 -7.38 14.84 -9.60
C ARG A 88 -7.01 15.21 -8.17
N ALA A 89 -5.77 14.94 -7.76
CA ALA A 89 -5.30 15.22 -6.40
C ALA A 89 -5.36 16.73 -6.07
N ARG A 90 -5.21 17.60 -7.08
CA ARG A 90 -5.27 19.06 -6.93
C ARG A 90 -6.64 19.67 -7.22
N GLY A 91 -7.63 18.88 -7.64
CA GLY A 91 -8.94 19.38 -8.05
C GLY A 91 -8.93 20.25 -9.33
N ASP A 92 -7.89 20.14 -10.18
CA ASP A 92 -7.77 20.90 -11.43
C ASP A 92 -8.53 20.20 -12.56
N ASN A 93 -9.84 20.42 -12.61
CA ASN A 93 -10.72 19.83 -13.62
C ASN A 93 -10.34 20.23 -15.05
N ARG A 94 -9.79 21.44 -15.25
CA ARG A 94 -9.36 21.89 -16.59
C ARG A 94 -8.12 21.15 -17.06
N ALA A 95 -7.17 20.87 -16.17
CA ALA A 95 -6.02 20.02 -16.50
C ALA A 95 -6.48 18.57 -16.77
N LEU A 96 -7.44 18.07 -15.99
CA LEU A 96 -7.99 16.73 -16.17
C LEU A 96 -8.66 16.56 -17.55
N GLU A 97 -9.56 17.47 -17.92
CA GLU A 97 -10.25 17.43 -19.22
C GLU A 97 -9.27 17.54 -20.41
N ARG A 98 -8.23 18.37 -20.29
CA ARG A 98 -7.20 18.49 -21.32
C ARG A 98 -6.42 17.19 -21.51
N GLU A 99 -6.07 16.51 -20.43
CA GLU A 99 -5.36 15.23 -20.49
C GLU A 99 -6.26 14.11 -21.05
N ILE A 100 -7.56 14.09 -20.69
CA ILE A 100 -8.54 13.18 -21.28
C ILE A 100 -8.62 13.39 -22.80
N ALA A 101 -8.81 14.63 -23.25
CA ALA A 101 -8.89 14.95 -24.67
C ALA A 101 -7.58 14.62 -25.42
N TYR A 102 -6.43 14.77 -24.78
CA TYR A 102 -5.14 14.35 -25.32
C TYR A 102 -5.07 12.83 -25.51
N GLN A 103 -5.44 12.05 -24.48
CA GLN A 103 -5.42 10.59 -24.54
C GLN A 103 -6.39 10.06 -25.60
N GLU A 104 -7.60 10.61 -25.68
CA GLU A 104 -8.57 10.23 -26.71
C GLU A 104 -8.03 10.47 -28.13
N LYS A 105 -7.36 11.60 -28.36
CA LYS A 105 -6.71 11.90 -29.64
C LYS A 105 -5.56 10.93 -29.91
N ALA A 106 -4.74 10.63 -28.92
CA ALA A 106 -3.60 9.73 -29.04
C ALA A 106 -4.03 8.29 -29.34
N ILE A 107 -5.13 7.83 -28.73
CA ILE A 107 -5.75 6.51 -28.98
C ILE A 107 -6.32 6.47 -30.40
N LYS A 108 -7.08 7.49 -30.82
CA LYS A 108 -7.61 7.60 -32.19
C LYS A 108 -6.49 7.63 -33.24
N ALA A 109 -5.36 8.24 -32.92
CA ALA A 109 -4.17 8.29 -33.78
C ALA A 109 -3.33 6.99 -33.74
N GLY A 110 -3.67 6.01 -32.90
CA GLY A 110 -2.92 4.77 -32.72
C GLY A 110 -1.57 4.93 -32.02
N THR A 111 -1.29 6.12 -31.46
CA THR A 111 -0.03 6.45 -30.77
C THR A 111 -0.04 6.06 -29.29
N LEU A 112 -1.23 5.79 -28.74
CA LEU A 112 -1.42 5.28 -27.39
C LEU A 112 -2.33 4.05 -27.48
N ASP A 113 -1.81 2.88 -27.10
CA ASP A 113 -2.61 1.66 -27.00
C ASP A 113 -3.10 1.48 -25.55
N PRO A 114 -4.42 1.54 -25.30
CA PRO A 114 -4.98 1.35 -23.96
C PRO A 114 -4.84 -0.09 -23.44
N ASN A 115 -4.58 -1.07 -24.31
CA ASN A 115 -4.45 -2.48 -23.95
C ASN A 115 -2.99 -2.95 -23.86
N ALA A 116 -2.03 -2.07 -24.18
CA ALA A 116 -0.63 -2.41 -24.08
C ALA A 116 -0.22 -2.69 -22.63
N SER A 117 0.56 -3.76 -22.44
CA SER A 117 1.19 -4.03 -21.14
C SER A 117 2.12 -2.88 -20.77
N VAL A 118 1.83 -2.21 -19.66
CA VAL A 118 2.65 -1.10 -19.18
C VAL A 118 3.93 -1.65 -18.55
N VAL A 119 5.07 -1.43 -19.19
CA VAL A 119 6.39 -1.66 -18.57
C VAL A 119 6.74 -0.41 -17.76
N THR A 120 6.49 -0.46 -16.46
CA THR A 120 6.85 0.64 -15.54
C THR A 120 8.34 0.57 -15.25
N THR A 121 9.10 1.61 -15.63
CA THR A 121 10.52 1.73 -15.30
C THR A 121 10.65 2.28 -13.87
N TYR A 122 10.55 1.41 -12.87
CA TYR A 122 10.93 1.76 -11.50
C TYR A 122 12.46 1.65 -11.36
N ALA A 123 13.10 2.61 -10.67
CA ALA A 123 14.55 2.59 -10.42
C ALA A 123 15.02 1.45 -9.49
N GLY A 124 14.11 0.61 -8.98
CA GLY A 124 14.40 -0.59 -8.19
C GLY A 124 14.48 -1.90 -8.99
N GLY A 125 14.54 -1.83 -10.32
CA GLY A 125 14.58 -3.01 -11.19
C GLY A 125 13.19 -3.62 -11.43
N PRO A 126 13.04 -4.47 -12.47
CA PRO A 126 11.78 -5.12 -12.73
C PRO A 126 11.45 -6.07 -11.58
N LEU A 127 10.25 -5.95 -11.00
CA LEU A 127 9.63 -7.10 -10.36
C LEU A 127 9.49 -8.16 -11.45
N ALA A 128 10.21 -9.27 -11.30
CA ALA A 128 10.09 -10.41 -12.19
C ALA A 128 8.59 -10.74 -12.38
N PRO A 129 8.15 -11.05 -13.61
CA PRO A 129 6.77 -11.48 -13.80
C PRO A 129 6.53 -12.70 -12.91
N THR A 130 5.63 -12.56 -11.93
CA THR A 130 5.11 -13.70 -11.18
C THR A 130 4.51 -14.66 -12.20
N PRO A 131 4.98 -15.93 -12.28
CA PRO A 131 4.34 -16.90 -13.15
C PRO A 131 2.88 -17.05 -12.71
N ALA A 132 1.99 -17.09 -13.70
CA ALA A 132 0.57 -17.38 -13.47
C ALA A 132 0.44 -18.66 -12.61
N PRO A 133 -0.51 -18.73 -11.66
CA PRO A 133 -0.74 -19.95 -10.92
C PRO A 133 -1.07 -21.07 -11.90
N ALA A 134 -0.32 -22.17 -11.81
CA ALA A 134 -0.56 -23.36 -12.61
C ALA A 134 -2.00 -23.82 -12.39
N ALA A 135 -2.71 -24.07 -13.50
CA ALA A 135 -4.04 -24.65 -13.46
C ALA A 135 -4.01 -25.95 -12.62
N PRO A 136 -5.00 -26.18 -11.74
CA PRO A 136 -5.07 -27.43 -10.99
C PRO A 136 -5.16 -28.61 -11.96
N ALA A 137 -4.27 -29.59 -11.76
CA ALA A 137 -4.29 -30.84 -12.50
C ALA A 137 -5.68 -31.49 -12.41
N ALA A 138 -6.24 -31.82 -13.57
CA ALA A 138 -7.50 -32.54 -13.66
C ALA A 138 -7.41 -33.86 -12.87
N ALA A 139 -8.40 -34.10 -12.02
CA ALA A 139 -8.53 -35.32 -11.24
C ALA A 139 -8.60 -36.55 -12.18
N PRO A 140 -7.99 -37.69 -11.81
CA PRO A 140 -8.12 -38.92 -12.58
C PRO A 140 -9.58 -39.42 -12.54
N PRO A 141 -10.08 -40.06 -13.62
CA PRO A 141 -11.43 -40.59 -13.64
C PRO A 141 -11.60 -41.71 -12.61
N ALA A 142 -12.72 -41.68 -11.90
CA ALA A 142 -13.13 -42.70 -10.94
C ALA A 142 -13.32 -44.05 -11.65
N ALA A 143 -12.61 -45.07 -11.17
CA ALA A 143 -12.88 -46.46 -11.54
C ALA A 143 -14.26 -46.85 -11.02
N SER A 144 -15.17 -47.20 -11.93
CA SER A 144 -16.46 -47.80 -11.60
C SER A 144 -16.27 -49.30 -11.33
N SER A 145 -16.89 -49.77 -10.25
CA SER A 145 -17.01 -51.19 -9.88
C SER A 145 -18.01 -51.92 -10.77
#